data_AF-A0A6D2IHG6-F1
#
_entry.id   AF-A0A6D2IHG6-F1
#
_cell.length_a   1.000
_cell.length_b   1.000
_cell.length_c   1.000
_cell.angle_alpha   90.00
_cell.angle_beta   90.00
_cell.angle_gamma   90.00
#
_symmetry.space_group_name_H-M   'P 1'
#
loop_
_entity.id
_entity.type
_entity.pdbx_description
1 polymer ?
#
loop_
_entity_poly.entity_id
_entity_poly.type
_entity_poly.pdbx_seq_one_letter_code
_entity_poly.pdbx_strand_id
1 'polypeptide(L)'
;MKKLARTWRRTRRGEKDDKFVLPTSDDVDSRPIDTQEQEEYVRSLEEAHSQQSRQWRIVFVVLLFCYAAFLFYSIIQQFISPWELRYHGYFMEDLKSWMVISAEWIAILACGLSVMGLLDKKNGHRRWFWYSSVAGSALTIFWLYYLLRLPKFRWDAIWLPFGPLCGAGICLYVDHLLEESSEEVKKLRNYMYAYKAR
;
A
#
# COMPACT_ATOMS: atom_id res chain seq x y z
N MET A 1 -28.90 -22.14 -5.29
CA MET A 1 -29.49 -20.81 -5.59
C MET A 1 -30.97 -20.60 -5.22
N LYS A 2 -31.72 -21.58 -4.67
CA LYS A 2 -33.15 -21.40 -4.32
C LYS A 2 -33.43 -20.77 -2.93
N LYS A 3 -32.42 -20.63 -2.05
CA LYS A 3 -32.57 -20.00 -0.72
C LYS A 3 -32.51 -18.46 -0.79
N LEU A 4 -31.60 -17.90 -1.61
CA LEU A 4 -31.43 -16.44 -1.75
C LEU A 4 -32.66 -15.75 -2.36
N ALA A 5 -33.35 -16.39 -3.30
CA ALA A 5 -34.55 -15.84 -3.92
C ALA A 5 -35.77 -15.77 -2.97
N ARG A 6 -35.78 -16.54 -1.87
CA ARG A 6 -36.82 -16.46 -0.83
C ARG A 6 -36.57 -15.32 0.15
N THR A 7 -35.30 -15.06 0.48
CA THR A 7 -34.93 -13.97 1.40
C THR A 7 -35.25 -12.61 0.78
N TRP A 8 -34.90 -12.41 -0.50
CA TRP A 8 -35.14 -11.14 -1.20
C TRP A 8 -36.63 -10.80 -1.38
N ARG A 9 -37.48 -11.82 -1.51
CA ARG A 9 -38.94 -11.62 -1.67
C ARG A 9 -39.63 -11.27 -0.33
N ARG A 10 -38.99 -11.57 0.81
CA ARG A 10 -39.46 -11.18 2.15
C ARG A 10 -39.09 -9.74 2.47
N THR A 11 -37.89 -9.29 2.09
CA THR A 11 -37.42 -7.92 2.32
C THR A 11 -38.30 -6.89 1.60
N ARG A 12 -38.72 -7.19 0.37
CA ARG A 12 -39.50 -6.24 -0.47
C ARG A 12 -40.96 -6.04 -0.03
N ARG A 13 -41.51 -6.87 0.86
CA ARG A 13 -42.93 -6.81 1.26
C ARG A 13 -43.15 -6.17 2.64
N GLY A 14 -42.09 -5.83 3.38
CA GLY A 14 -42.18 -5.16 4.69
C GLY A 14 -41.76 -3.68 4.69
N GLU A 15 -41.33 -3.13 3.55
CA GLU A 15 -40.54 -1.89 3.50
C GLU A 15 -41.36 -0.62 3.20
N LYS A 16 -42.64 -0.54 3.60
CA LYS A 16 -43.43 0.66 3.29
C LYS A 16 -44.20 1.37 4.41
N ASP A 17 -44.40 0.79 5.59
CA ASP A 17 -45.21 1.50 6.61
C ASP A 17 -44.55 1.78 7.97
N ASP A 18 -43.42 1.17 8.34
CA ASP A 18 -42.80 1.45 9.64
C ASP A 18 -41.62 2.43 9.52
N LYS A 19 -41.97 3.65 9.15
CA LYS A 19 -41.08 4.80 9.14
C LYS A 19 -40.79 5.21 10.60
N PHE A 20 -39.52 5.13 11.01
CA PHE A 20 -38.97 5.63 12.30
C PHE A 20 -39.23 4.81 13.56
N VAL A 21 -38.77 3.56 13.61
CA VAL A 21 -38.40 2.94 14.88
C VAL A 21 -36.88 2.89 14.95
N LEU A 22 -36.27 3.79 15.73
CA LEU A 22 -34.89 3.64 16.17
C LEU A 22 -34.77 2.26 16.85
N PRO A 23 -33.69 1.49 16.62
CA PRO A 23 -33.50 0.22 17.31
C PRO A 23 -33.58 0.50 18.80
N THR A 24 -34.65 0.03 19.45
CA THR A 24 -34.84 0.19 20.88
C THR A 24 -33.81 -0.74 21.53
N SER A 25 -33.20 -0.34 22.65
CA SER A 25 -32.05 -1.04 23.25
C SER A 25 -32.28 -2.52 23.57
N ASP A 26 -33.52 -2.98 23.49
CA ASP A 26 -33.96 -4.33 23.80
C ASP A 26 -33.80 -5.32 22.61
N ASP A 27 -33.57 -4.84 21.39
CA ASP A 27 -33.32 -5.69 20.19
C ASP A 27 -31.83 -6.01 19.98
N VAL A 28 -30.94 -5.35 20.71
CA VAL A 28 -29.54 -5.79 20.83
C VAL A 28 -29.55 -6.80 21.95
N ASP A 29 -29.45 -8.08 21.60
CA ASP A 29 -29.34 -9.21 22.51
C ASP A 29 -28.34 -8.87 23.63
N SER A 30 -28.86 -8.35 24.75
CA SER A 30 -28.09 -7.69 25.82
C SER A 30 -27.41 -8.71 26.73
N ARG A 31 -27.18 -9.91 26.20
CA ARG A 31 -26.41 -10.95 26.87
C ARG A 31 -24.93 -10.62 26.69
N PRO A 32 -24.14 -10.63 27.78
CA PRO A 32 -22.70 -10.58 27.64
C PRO A 32 -22.28 -11.71 26.70
N ILE A 33 -21.47 -11.36 25.69
CA ILE A 33 -20.94 -12.30 24.69
C ILE A 33 -20.37 -13.53 25.41
N ASP A 34 -20.70 -14.72 24.92
CA ASP A 34 -20.19 -15.94 25.51
C ASP A 34 -18.67 -16.03 25.28
N THR A 35 -17.95 -16.63 26.24
CA THR A 35 -16.49 -16.73 26.17
C THR A 35 -16.01 -17.50 24.94
N GLN A 36 -16.80 -18.48 24.47
CA GLN A 36 -16.49 -19.22 23.24
C GLN A 36 -16.74 -18.36 22.00
N GLU A 37 -17.84 -17.62 21.94
CA GLU A 37 -18.14 -16.67 20.84
C GLU A 37 -17.07 -15.57 20.76
N GLN A 38 -16.56 -15.10 21.90
CA GLN A 38 -15.48 -14.12 21.94
C GLN A 38 -14.16 -14.68 21.38
N GLU A 39 -13.79 -15.91 21.76
CA GLU A 39 -12.58 -16.58 21.25
C GLU A 39 -12.67 -16.85 19.74
N GLU A 40 -13.84 -17.27 19.25
CA GLU A 40 -14.10 -17.46 17.82
C GLU A 40 -14.05 -16.14 17.05
N TYR A 41 -14.58 -15.06 17.62
CA TYR A 41 -14.51 -13.73 17.04
C TYR A 41 -13.06 -13.22 16.94
N VAL A 42 -12.26 -13.32 18.01
CA VAL A 42 -10.84 -12.94 17.99
C VAL A 42 -10.05 -13.76 16.96
N ARG A 43 -10.31 -15.07 16.86
CA ARG A 43 -9.66 -15.94 15.87
C ARG A 43 -10.03 -15.54 14.44
N SER A 44 -11.30 -15.23 14.20
CA SER A 44 -11.77 -14.76 12.88
C SER A 44 -11.12 -13.44 12.48
N LEU A 45 -10.89 -12.53 13.43
CA LEU A 45 -10.18 -11.28 13.20
C LEU A 45 -8.69 -11.50 12.91
N GLU A 46 -8.02 -12.39 13.66
CA GLU A 46 -6.62 -12.78 13.40
C GLU A 46 -6.45 -13.34 11.98
N GLU A 47 -7.34 -14.25 11.57
CA GLU A 47 -7.33 -14.86 10.24
C GLU A 47 -7.61 -13.83 9.14
N ALA A 48 -8.67 -13.03 9.29
CA ALA A 48 -9.04 -11.99 8.34
C ALA A 48 -7.91 -10.95 8.17
N HIS A 49 -7.32 -10.49 9.27
CA HIS A 49 -6.21 -9.55 9.25
C HIS A 49 -4.98 -10.16 8.56
N SER A 50 -4.64 -11.42 8.85
CA SER A 50 -3.51 -12.10 8.20
C SER A 50 -3.69 -12.23 6.68
N GLN A 51 -4.92 -12.47 6.23
CA GLN A 51 -5.27 -12.61 4.83
C GLN A 51 -5.25 -11.26 4.12
N GLN A 52 -5.85 -10.22 4.71
CA GLN A 52 -5.83 -8.86 4.17
C GLN A 52 -4.40 -8.32 4.08
N SER A 53 -3.61 -8.51 5.14
CA SER A 53 -2.20 -8.14 5.18
C SER A 53 -1.41 -8.73 4.02
N ARG A 54 -1.58 -10.04 3.80
CA ARG A 54 -0.93 -10.74 2.69
C ARG A 54 -1.41 -10.25 1.32
N GLN A 55 -2.72 -10.01 1.16
CA GLN A 55 -3.28 -9.52 -0.10
C GLN A 55 -2.72 -8.14 -0.46
N TRP A 56 -2.71 -7.20 0.49
CA TRP A 56 -2.17 -5.85 0.27
C TRP A 56 -0.68 -5.87 -0.04
N ARG A 57 0.12 -6.64 0.71
CA ARG A 57 1.55 -6.82 0.40
C ARG A 57 1.76 -7.31 -1.04
N ILE A 58 0.98 -8.28 -1.50
CA ILE A 58 1.08 -8.79 -2.89
C ILE A 58 0.72 -7.71 -3.90
N VAL A 59 -0.39 -6.99 -3.70
CA VAL A 59 -0.84 -5.92 -4.61
C VAL A 59 0.25 -4.85 -4.78
N PHE A 60 0.85 -4.38 -3.68
CA PHE A 60 1.91 -3.37 -3.74
C PHE A 60 3.20 -3.89 -4.36
N VAL A 61 3.58 -5.15 -4.10
CA VAL A 61 4.75 -5.77 -4.76
C VAL A 61 4.53 -5.85 -6.27
N VAL A 62 3.34 -6.28 -6.73
CA VAL A 62 3.03 -6.35 -8.17
C VAL A 62 3.03 -4.96 -8.79
N LEU A 63 2.45 -3.96 -8.12
CA LEU A 63 2.43 -2.57 -8.61
C LEU A 63 3.85 -2.01 -8.77
N LEU A 64 4.71 -2.19 -7.75
CA LEU A 64 6.12 -1.78 -7.82
C LEU A 64 6.89 -2.52 -8.90
N PHE A 65 6.61 -3.81 -9.10
CA PHE A 65 7.24 -4.60 -10.16
C PHE A 65 6.85 -4.07 -11.54
N CYS A 66 5.57 -3.76 -11.77
CA CYS A 66 5.12 -3.13 -13.01
C CYS A 66 5.81 -1.78 -13.25
N TYR A 67 5.97 -0.96 -12.20
CA TYR A 67 6.70 0.30 -12.29
C TYR A 67 8.19 0.10 -12.63
N ALA A 68 8.86 -0.85 -11.98
CA ALA A 68 10.25 -1.18 -12.28
C ALA A 68 10.44 -1.71 -13.71
N ALA A 69 9.50 -2.51 -14.22
CA ALA A 69 9.50 -2.97 -15.61
C ALA A 69 9.35 -1.82 -16.60
N PHE A 70 8.49 -0.85 -16.29
CA PHE A 70 8.35 0.38 -17.07
C PHE A 70 9.65 1.21 -17.10
N LEU A 71 10.30 1.39 -15.95
CA LEU A 71 11.61 2.06 -15.87
C LEU A 71 12.69 1.30 -16.66
N PHE A 72 12.69 -0.03 -16.60
CA PHE A 72 13.64 -0.84 -17.37
C PHE A 72 13.42 -0.70 -18.88
N TYR A 73 12.17 -0.68 -19.32
CA TYR A 73 11.83 -0.36 -20.71
C TYR A 73 12.30 1.05 -21.11
N SER A 74 12.11 2.03 -20.23
CA SER A 74 12.58 3.41 -20.41
C SER A 74 14.11 3.48 -20.60
N ILE A 75 14.87 2.72 -19.80
CA ILE A 75 16.34 2.58 -19.95
C ILE A 75 16.70 2.02 -21.33
N ILE A 76 16.07 0.91 -21.73
CA ILE A 76 16.34 0.29 -23.04
C ILE A 76 16.08 1.28 -24.17
N GLN A 77 14.96 2.00 -24.09
CA GLN A 77 14.62 2.99 -25.12
C GLN A 77 15.60 4.17 -25.12
N GLN A 78 16.09 4.60 -23.96
CA GLN A 78 17.11 5.64 -23.85
C GLN A 78 18.48 5.21 -24.43
N PHE A 79 18.79 3.91 -24.43
CA PHE A 79 19.98 3.35 -25.09
C PHE A 79 19.85 3.28 -26.61
N ILE A 80 18.70 2.82 -27.12
CA ILE A 80 18.49 2.58 -28.55
C ILE A 80 18.20 3.90 -29.29
N SER A 81 17.31 4.73 -28.71
CA SER A 81 16.83 5.98 -29.29
C SER A 81 16.91 7.09 -28.23
N PRO A 82 18.09 7.70 -28.02
CA PRO A 82 18.27 8.69 -26.98
C PRO A 82 17.33 9.87 -27.21
N TRP A 83 16.61 10.27 -26.16
CA TRP A 83 15.71 11.44 -26.13
C TRP A 83 14.40 11.32 -26.93
N GLU A 84 14.07 10.15 -27.50
CA GLU A 84 12.76 9.93 -28.12
C GLU A 84 11.62 9.96 -27.08
N LEU A 85 11.91 9.55 -25.85
CA LEU A 85 10.95 9.60 -24.75
C LEU A 85 10.68 11.06 -24.38
N ARG A 86 9.43 11.49 -24.56
CA ARG A 86 8.97 12.86 -24.36
C ARG A 86 9.38 13.46 -23.01
N TYR A 87 9.40 12.69 -21.93
CA TYR A 87 9.79 13.17 -20.60
C TYR A 87 11.31 13.23 -20.37
N HIS A 88 12.11 12.45 -21.10
CA HIS A 88 13.57 12.58 -21.10
C HIS A 88 14.03 13.69 -22.03
N GLY A 89 13.38 13.86 -23.18
CA GLY A 89 13.74 14.86 -24.20
C GLY A 89 13.81 16.30 -23.68
N TYR A 90 13.07 16.62 -22.61
CA TYR A 90 13.15 17.95 -21.98
C TYR A 90 14.52 18.26 -21.38
N PHE A 91 15.27 17.24 -20.98
CA PHE A 91 16.55 17.40 -20.33
C PHE A 91 17.73 17.23 -21.30
N MET A 92 17.47 17.12 -22.61
CA MET A 92 18.50 16.86 -23.61
C MET A 92 19.64 17.90 -23.60
N GLU A 93 19.32 19.17 -23.29
CA GLU A 93 20.29 20.27 -23.28
C GLU A 93 21.17 20.28 -22.02
N ASP A 94 20.61 19.88 -20.86
CA ASP A 94 21.28 19.99 -19.55
C ASP A 94 21.82 18.66 -19.01
N LEU A 95 21.27 17.52 -19.43
CA LEU A 95 21.64 16.19 -18.95
C LEU A 95 22.33 15.35 -20.03
N LYS A 96 23.34 14.59 -19.62
CA LYS A 96 23.90 13.52 -20.46
C LYS A 96 23.00 12.29 -20.36
N SER A 97 22.82 11.57 -21.47
CA SER A 97 22.00 10.33 -21.51
C SER A 97 22.41 9.33 -20.43
N TRP A 98 23.71 9.21 -20.15
CA TRP A 98 24.21 8.34 -19.08
C TRP A 98 23.72 8.68 -17.67
N MET A 99 23.49 9.96 -17.38
CA MET A 99 23.00 10.39 -16.07
C MET A 99 21.53 9.98 -15.87
N VAL A 100 20.72 10.08 -16.92
CA VAL A 100 19.32 9.63 -16.93
C VAL A 100 19.26 8.12 -16.68
N ILE A 101 20.05 7.35 -17.45
CA ILE A 101 20.15 5.89 -17.29
C ILE A 101 20.56 5.52 -15.86
N SER A 102 21.57 6.19 -15.29
CA SER A 102 21.99 5.91 -13.91
C SER A 102 20.91 6.22 -12.88
N ALA A 103 20.13 7.29 -13.08
CA ALA A 103 19.06 7.67 -12.18
C ALA A 103 17.90 6.65 -12.23
N GLU A 104 17.56 6.15 -13.41
CA GLU A 104 16.56 5.10 -13.58
C GLU A 104 17.02 3.76 -12.96
N TRP A 105 18.30 3.40 -13.06
CA TRP A 105 18.86 2.24 -12.36
C TRP A 105 18.76 2.38 -10.84
N ILE A 106 19.08 3.55 -10.29
CA ILE A 106 18.92 3.81 -8.85
C ILE A 106 17.44 3.73 -8.45
N ALA A 107 16.52 4.15 -9.32
CA ALA A 107 15.08 4.06 -9.05
C ALA A 107 14.59 2.60 -9.02
N ILE A 108 15.06 1.76 -9.95
CA ILE A 108 14.78 0.32 -9.94
C ILE A 108 15.34 -0.33 -8.66
N LEU A 109 16.57 0.02 -8.26
CA LEU A 109 17.17 -0.45 -7.02
C LEU A 109 16.34 -0.01 -5.80
N ALA A 110 15.92 1.26 -5.73
CA ALA A 110 15.10 1.77 -4.65
C ALA A 110 13.77 1.00 -4.51
N CYS A 111 13.12 0.69 -5.64
CA CYS A 111 11.90 -0.13 -5.69
C CYS A 111 12.18 -1.58 -5.25
N GLY A 112 13.28 -2.17 -5.69
CA GLY A 112 13.71 -3.51 -5.28
C GLY A 112 13.95 -3.60 -3.77
N LEU A 113 14.55 -2.58 -3.17
CA LEU A 113 14.75 -2.50 -1.72
C LEU A 113 13.41 -2.37 -0.97
N SER A 114 12.43 -1.63 -1.50
CA SER A 114 11.08 -1.58 -0.90
C SER A 114 10.40 -2.95 -0.93
N VAL A 115 10.50 -3.68 -2.05
CA VAL A 115 9.94 -5.02 -2.20
C VAL A 115 10.61 -6.00 -1.23
N MET A 116 11.94 -5.96 -1.12
CA MET A 116 12.67 -6.78 -0.15
C MET A 116 12.27 -6.44 1.29
N GLY A 117 12.06 -5.16 1.61
CA GLY A 117 11.54 -4.73 2.91
C GLY A 117 10.15 -5.29 3.23
N LEU A 118 9.25 -5.36 2.25
CA LEU A 118 7.91 -5.95 2.42
C LEU A 118 7.91 -7.48 2.57
N LEU A 119 8.88 -8.16 1.96
CA LEU A 119 9.02 -9.62 1.98
C LEU A 119 9.82 -10.14 3.18
N ASP A 120 10.77 -9.35 3.69
CA ASP A 120 11.60 -9.74 4.82
C ASP A 120 10.82 -9.68 6.13
N LYS A 121 10.54 -10.84 6.73
CA LYS A 121 9.90 -10.97 8.05
C LYS A 121 10.90 -10.92 9.21
N LYS A 122 12.21 -10.86 8.94
CA LYS A 122 13.25 -10.80 10.00
C LYS A 122 13.51 -9.34 10.40
N ASN A 123 14.16 -9.17 11.56
CA ASN A 123 14.58 -7.89 12.19
C ASN A 123 15.35 -6.90 11.26
N GLY A 124 15.59 -7.21 9.99
CA GLY A 124 16.21 -6.35 8.99
C GLY A 124 15.27 -5.46 8.17
N HIS A 125 13.94 -5.69 8.18
CA HIS A 125 12.97 -4.93 7.34
C HIS A 125 13.11 -3.40 7.44
N ARG A 126 13.29 -2.87 8.66
CA ARG A 126 13.43 -1.42 8.91
C ARG A 126 14.66 -0.80 8.24
N ARG A 127 15.74 -1.56 8.05
CA ARG A 127 16.94 -1.08 7.34
C ARG A 127 16.70 -0.99 5.83
N TRP A 128 16.02 -1.97 5.25
CA TRP A 128 15.67 -1.98 3.82
C TRP A 128 14.79 -0.79 3.44
N PHE A 129 13.79 -0.48 4.27
CA PHE A 129 12.96 0.70 4.05
C PHE A 129 13.72 2.02 4.20
N TRP A 130 14.65 2.10 5.16
CA TRP A 130 15.53 3.27 5.29
C TRP A 130 16.41 3.48 4.05
N TYR A 131 17.04 2.41 3.55
CA TYR A 131 17.85 2.50 2.33
C TYR A 131 17.01 2.88 1.11
N SER A 132 15.81 2.31 0.98
CA SER A 132 14.87 2.67 -0.08
C SER A 132 14.45 4.15 0.01
N SER A 133 14.16 4.65 1.22
CA SER A 133 13.78 6.05 1.42
C SER A 133 14.92 7.03 1.14
N VAL A 134 16.16 6.68 1.50
CA VAL A 134 17.35 7.51 1.21
C VAL A 134 17.64 7.53 -0.30
N ALA A 135 17.54 6.39 -0.97
CA ALA A 135 17.68 6.33 -2.42
C ALA A 135 16.58 7.13 -3.15
N GLY A 136 15.33 7.00 -2.69
CA GLY A 136 14.19 7.75 -3.22
C GLY A 136 14.30 9.26 -3.00
N SER A 137 14.78 9.71 -1.83
CA SER A 137 14.97 11.14 -1.55
C SER A 137 16.10 11.74 -2.38
N ALA A 138 17.22 11.03 -2.54
CA ALA A 138 18.31 11.45 -3.42
C ALA A 138 17.84 11.63 -4.88
N LEU A 139 17.03 10.69 -5.39
CA LEU A 139 16.43 10.79 -6.72
C LEU A 139 15.45 11.95 -6.85
N THR A 140 14.64 12.18 -5.82
CA THR A 140 13.68 13.30 -5.80
C THR A 140 14.43 14.62 -5.90
N ILE A 141 15.49 14.80 -5.10
CA ILE A 141 16.32 16.01 -5.12
C ILE A 141 17.00 16.18 -6.48
N PHE A 142 17.56 15.10 -7.03
CA PHE A 142 18.19 15.11 -8.35
C PHE A 142 17.21 15.59 -9.43
N TRP A 143 16.05 14.94 -9.57
CA TRP A 143 15.09 15.30 -10.61
C TRP A 143 14.47 16.68 -10.37
N LEU A 144 14.13 17.04 -9.13
CA LEU A 144 13.58 18.34 -8.79
C LEU A 144 14.55 19.48 -9.13
N TYR A 145 15.85 19.30 -8.87
CA TYR A 145 16.89 20.26 -9.22
C TYR A 145 16.91 20.55 -10.72
N TYR A 146 16.90 19.52 -11.57
CA TYR A 146 16.88 19.71 -13.02
C TYR A 146 15.53 20.23 -13.54
N LEU A 147 14.42 19.84 -12.91
CA LEU A 147 13.08 20.30 -13.30
C LEU A 147 12.88 21.79 -12.99
N LEU A 148 13.50 22.31 -11.92
CA LEU A 148 13.52 23.74 -11.58
C LEU A 148 14.46 24.56 -12.47
N ARG A 149 15.50 23.91 -13.02
CA ARG A 149 16.45 24.56 -13.94
C ARG A 149 15.86 24.76 -15.34
N LEU A 150 14.81 24.03 -15.70
CA LEU A 150 14.13 24.19 -16.98
C LEU A 150 13.48 25.59 -17.11
N PRO A 151 13.56 26.23 -18.29
CA PRO A 151 13.02 27.56 -18.52
C PRO A 151 11.49 27.63 -18.42
N LYS A 152 10.80 26.50 -18.56
CA LYS A 152 9.36 26.36 -18.32
C LYS A 152 9.12 25.13 -17.45
N PHE A 153 8.48 25.34 -16.31
CA PHE A 153 8.08 24.25 -15.42
C PHE A 153 7.01 23.38 -16.10
N ARG A 154 7.29 22.07 -16.20
CA ARG A 154 6.45 21.10 -16.92
C ARG A 154 5.89 20.07 -15.94
N TRP A 155 4.60 20.20 -15.63
CA TRP A 155 3.88 19.29 -14.73
C TRP A 155 3.86 17.84 -15.22
N ASP A 156 3.93 17.60 -16.53
CA ASP A 156 3.99 16.25 -17.13
C ASP A 156 5.18 15.42 -16.65
N ALA A 157 6.27 16.05 -16.20
CA ALA A 157 7.49 15.38 -15.76
C ALA A 157 7.57 15.22 -14.22
N ILE A 158 6.54 15.68 -13.49
CA ILE A 158 6.56 15.67 -12.01
C ILE A 158 6.52 14.25 -11.44
N TRP A 159 6.04 13.27 -12.20
CA TRP A 159 6.02 11.88 -11.73
C TRP A 159 7.42 11.26 -11.61
N LEU A 160 8.45 11.77 -12.32
CA LEU A 160 9.83 11.27 -12.21
C LEU A 160 10.42 11.44 -10.80
N PRO A 161 10.42 12.64 -10.18
CA PRO A 161 10.92 12.82 -8.82
C PRO A 161 10.05 12.10 -7.78
N PHE A 162 8.73 12.17 -7.93
CA PHE A 162 7.82 11.68 -6.89
C PHE A 162 7.52 10.19 -6.99
N GLY A 163 7.67 9.53 -8.14
CA GLY A 163 7.31 8.12 -8.32
C GLY A 163 8.02 7.18 -7.32
N PRO A 164 9.36 7.15 -7.28
CA PRO A 164 10.10 6.28 -6.36
C PRO A 164 9.88 6.64 -4.88
N LEU A 165 9.75 7.94 -4.58
CA LEU A 165 9.51 8.43 -3.22
C LEU A 165 8.11 8.04 -2.71
N CYS A 166 7.08 8.25 -3.53
CA CYS A 166 5.70 7.83 -3.23
C CYS A 166 5.62 6.32 -3.09
N GLY A 167 6.29 5.56 -3.97
CA GLY A 167 6.36 4.10 -3.86
C GLY A 167 6.95 3.64 -2.53
N ALA A 168 8.12 4.18 -2.15
CA ALA A 168 8.75 3.86 -0.87
C ALA A 168 7.90 4.28 0.34
N GLY A 169 7.30 5.47 0.29
CA GLY A 169 6.43 6.00 1.36
C GLY A 169 5.15 5.19 1.56
N ILE A 170 4.48 4.79 0.47
CA ILE A 170 3.29 3.93 0.54
C ILE A 170 3.67 2.56 1.11
N CYS A 171 4.80 1.99 0.71
CA CYS A 171 5.23 0.69 1.24
C CYS A 171 5.57 0.74 2.73
N LEU A 172 6.20 1.82 3.19
CA LEU A 172 6.44 2.09 4.60
C LEU A 172 5.13 2.23 5.39
N TYR A 173 4.18 3.00 4.85
CA TYR A 173 2.88 3.20 5.48
C TYR A 173 2.10 1.90 5.59
N VAL A 174 2.11 1.07 4.54
CA VAL A 174 1.47 -0.24 4.55
C VAL A 174 2.14 -1.17 5.55
N ASP A 175 3.48 -1.24 5.63
CA ASP A 175 4.14 -2.07 6.64
C ASP A 175 3.78 -1.62 8.07
N HIS A 176 3.75 -0.32 8.32
CA HIS A 176 3.36 0.24 9.61
C HIS A 176 1.91 -0.08 9.99
N LEU A 177 0.95 0.11 9.07
CA LEU A 177 -0.45 -0.24 9.31
C LEU A 177 -0.63 -1.73 9.63
N LEU A 178 0.13 -2.59 8.96
CA LEU A 178 0.06 -4.04 9.18
C LEU A 178 0.71 -4.45 10.51
N GLU A 179 1.72 -3.72 10.96
CA GLU A 179 2.32 -3.91 12.27
C GLU A 179 1.36 -3.46 13.38
N GLU A 180 0.81 -2.24 13.29
CA GLU A 180 -0.13 -1.67 14.26
C GLU A 180 -1.38 -2.55 14.42
N SER A 181 -1.99 -2.98 13.32
CA SER A 181 -3.16 -3.86 13.39
C SER A 181 -2.82 -5.24 14.00
N SER A 182 -1.60 -5.74 13.82
CA SER A 182 -1.16 -6.96 14.51
C SER A 182 -1.01 -6.78 16.03
N GLU A 183 -0.60 -5.59 16.47
CA GLU A 183 -0.48 -5.25 17.89
C GLU A 183 -1.84 -5.08 18.55
N GLU A 184 -2.78 -4.43 17.86
CA GLU A 184 -4.17 -4.29 18.34
C GLU A 184 -4.83 -5.65 18.56
N VAL A 185 -4.65 -6.59 17.62
CA VAL A 185 -5.19 -7.95 17.73
C VAL A 185 -4.54 -8.71 18.91
N LYS A 186 -3.21 -8.59 19.08
CA LYS A 186 -2.53 -9.15 20.27
C LYS A 186 -3.02 -8.54 21.57
N LYS A 187 -3.27 -7.23 21.59
CA LYS A 187 -3.78 -6.51 22.75
C LYS A 187 -5.19 -6.97 23.12
N LEU A 188 -6.06 -7.18 22.12
CA LEU A 188 -7.40 -7.75 22.28
C LEU A 188 -7.33 -9.15 22.93
N ARG A 189 -6.42 -10.00 22.43
CA ARG A 189 -6.17 -11.34 22.99
C ARG A 189 -5.66 -11.29 24.43
N ASN A 190 -4.76 -10.34 24.74
CA ASN A 190 -4.25 -10.17 26.09
C ASN A 190 -5.33 -9.69 27.08
N TYR A 191 -6.24 -8.81 26.66
CA TYR A 191 -7.38 -8.41 27.50
C TYR A 191 -8.32 -9.56 27.80
N MET A 192 -8.57 -10.43 26.81
CA MET A 192 -9.35 -11.65 27.01
C MET A 192 -8.70 -12.59 28.04
N TYR A 193 -7.38 -12.81 27.95
CA TYR A 193 -6.66 -13.62 28.94
C TYR A 193 -6.63 -12.98 30.33
N ALA A 194 -6.45 -11.67 30.44
CA ALA A 194 -6.45 -10.95 31.71
C ALA A 194 -7.82 -10.99 32.40
N TYR A 195 -8.90 -10.98 31.63
CA TYR A 195 -10.26 -11.15 32.14
C TYR A 195 -10.50 -12.59 32.63
N LYS A 196 -10.05 -13.61 31.88
CA LYS A 196 -10.18 -15.03 32.24
C LYS A 196 -9.35 -15.44 33.46
N ALA A 197 -8.30 -14.68 33.78
CA ALA A 197 -7.43 -14.91 34.94
C ALA A 197 -7.92 -14.26 36.24
N ARG A 198 -8.99 -13.46 36.19
CA ARG A 198 -9.56 -12.74 37.32
C ARG A 198 -10.85 -13.40 37.79
#